data_AF-A0A7S0TM31-F1
#
_entry.id   AF-A0A7S0TM31-F1
#
_cell.length_a   1.000
_cell.length_b   1.000
_cell.length_c   1.000
_cell.angle_alpha   90.00
_cell.angle_beta   90.00
_cell.angle_gamma   90.00
#
_symmetry.space_group_name_H-M   'P 1'
#
loop_
_entity.id
_entity.type
_entity.pdbx_description
1 polymer ?
#
loop_
_entity_poly.entity_id
_entity_poly.type
_entity_poly.pdbx_seq_one_letter_code
_entity_poly.pdbx_strand_id
1 'polypeptide(L)'
;GILVDWLVEVAEEYKLSAENLYLSTNYVDRFLTVMPVMRGRLQLVGVSCMLIASKYEEIFAPQVDDFVYITDNTYSSTELLHMETVILNALRFNLTAVTPHTFVRRLTSLLA
;
A
#
# COMPACT_ATOMS: atom_id res chain seq x y z
N GLY A 1 12.02 6.33 -5.18
CA GLY A 1 11.63 7.73 -4.85
C GLY A 1 11.20 7.74 -3.41
N ILE A 2 11.59 8.75 -2.61
CA ILE A 2 11.67 8.68 -1.13
C ILE A 2 10.53 7.89 -0.45
N LEU A 3 9.26 8.13 -0.79
CA LEU A 3 8.13 7.39 -0.22
C LEU A 3 8.15 5.89 -0.59
N VAL A 4 8.32 5.56 -1.87
CA VAL A 4 8.34 4.17 -2.35
C VAL A 4 9.55 3.42 -1.81
N ASP A 5 10.71 4.08 -1.71
CA ASP A 5 11.92 3.47 -1.15
C ASP A 5 11.67 3.08 0.31
N TRP A 6 11.01 3.95 1.08
CA TRP A 6 10.60 3.64 2.45
C TRP A 6 9.51 2.55 2.53
N LEU A 7 8.55 2.50 1.60
CA LEU A 7 7.56 1.42 1.55
C LEU A 7 8.20 0.05 1.26
N VAL A 8 9.31 0.00 0.51
CA VAL A 8 10.08 -1.25 0.34
C VAL A 8 10.60 -1.73 1.70
N GLU A 9 11.19 -0.84 2.51
CA GLU A 9 11.68 -1.17 3.85
C GLU A 9 10.56 -1.69 4.77
N VAL A 10 9.37 -1.06 4.73
CA VAL A 10 8.20 -1.52 5.51
C VAL A 10 7.73 -2.91 5.06
N ALA A 11 7.69 -3.15 3.74
CA ALA A 11 7.32 -4.45 3.21
C ALA A 11 8.31 -5.56 3.60
N GLU A 12 9.60 -5.24 3.65
CA GLU A 12 10.64 -6.18 4.14
C GLU A 12 10.48 -6.46 5.64
N GLU A 13 10.30 -5.43 6.47
CA GLU A 13 10.14 -5.55 7.93
C GLU A 13 8.92 -6.43 8.28
N TYR A 14 7.79 -6.19 7.62
CA TYR A 14 6.55 -6.96 7.82
C TYR A 14 6.41 -8.19 6.93
N LYS A 15 7.46 -8.53 6.15
CA LYS A 15 7.52 -9.70 5.27
C LYS A 15 6.31 -9.80 4.34
N LEU A 16 5.85 -8.65 3.84
CA LEU A 16 4.74 -8.57 2.90
C LEU A 16 5.16 -9.14 1.54
N SER A 17 4.19 -9.67 0.80
CA SER A 17 4.42 -10.18 -0.54
C SER A 17 4.85 -9.07 -1.50
N ALA A 18 5.56 -9.47 -2.57
CA ALA A 18 5.88 -8.53 -3.64
C ALA A 18 4.60 -7.92 -4.26
N GLU A 19 3.55 -8.72 -4.42
CA GLU A 19 2.27 -8.28 -4.97
C GLU A 19 1.65 -7.15 -4.13
N ASN A 20 1.70 -7.26 -2.80
CA ASN A 20 1.27 -6.21 -1.89
C ASN A 20 1.99 -4.89 -2.15
N LEU A 21 3.31 -4.90 -2.27
CA LEU A 21 4.08 -3.69 -2.56
C LEU A 21 3.70 -3.08 -3.92
N TYR A 22 3.47 -3.91 -4.95
CA TYR A 22 3.01 -3.44 -6.25
C TYR A 22 1.60 -2.83 -6.20
N LEU A 23 0.67 -3.46 -5.48
CA LEU A 23 -0.68 -2.94 -5.27
C LEU A 23 -0.65 -1.63 -4.46
N SER A 24 0.13 -1.58 -3.38
CA SER A 24 0.34 -0.38 -2.57
C SER A 24 0.81 0.80 -3.42
N THR A 25 1.82 0.57 -4.26
CA THR A 25 2.35 1.58 -5.18
C THR A 25 1.30 1.99 -6.22
N ASN A 26 0.56 1.02 -6.79
CA ASN A 26 -0.54 1.30 -7.71
C ASN A 26 -1.62 2.20 -7.07
N TYR A 27 -1.98 1.93 -5.81
CA TYR A 27 -2.97 2.72 -5.08
C TYR A 27 -2.47 4.12 -4.80
N VAL A 28 -1.21 4.29 -4.38
CA VAL A 28 -0.58 5.61 -4.19
C VAL A 28 -0.66 6.44 -5.47
N ASP A 29 -0.20 5.90 -6.60
CA ASP A 29 -0.17 6.64 -7.87
C ASP A 29 -1.58 7.04 -8.34
N ARG A 30 -2.54 6.09 -8.29
CA ARG A 30 -3.93 6.35 -8.69
C ARG A 30 -4.60 7.36 -7.76
N PHE A 31 -4.36 7.27 -6.46
CA PHE A 31 -4.92 8.20 -5.49
C PHE A 31 -4.39 9.62 -5.69
N LEU A 32 -3.06 9.77 -5.83
CA LEU A 32 -2.42 11.08 -6.04
C LEU A 32 -2.77 11.71 -7.39
N THR A 33 -3.23 10.92 -8.36
CA THR A 33 -3.74 11.43 -9.64
C THR A 33 -5.06 12.21 -9.47
N VAL A 34 -5.88 11.85 -8.48
CA VAL A 34 -7.22 12.43 -8.28
C VAL A 34 -7.34 13.27 -7.01
N MET A 35 -6.40 13.15 -6.08
CA MET A 35 -6.40 13.88 -4.81
C MET A 35 -5.10 14.68 -4.64
N PRO A 36 -5.16 16.03 -4.52
CA PRO A 36 -3.98 16.81 -4.16
C PRO A 36 -3.63 16.59 -2.69
N VAL A 37 -2.41 16.12 -2.43
CA VAL A 37 -1.93 15.82 -1.07
C VAL A 37 -0.70 16.66 -0.75
N MET A 38 -0.70 17.28 0.43
CA MET A 38 0.46 17.99 0.93
C MET A 38 1.62 17.02 1.20
N ARG A 39 2.87 17.44 0.93
CA ARG A 39 4.06 16.61 1.15
C ARG A 39 4.10 15.94 2.53
N GLY A 40 3.74 16.66 3.60
CA GLY A 40 3.73 16.14 4.97
C GLY A 40 2.70 15.03 5.26
N ARG A 41 1.79 14.76 4.33
CA ARG A 41 0.78 13.69 4.43
C ARG A 41 1.08 12.49 3.50
N LEU A 42 2.19 12.52 2.76
CA LEU A 42 2.55 11.44 1.83
C LEU A 42 2.85 10.12 2.54
N GLN A 43 3.49 10.15 3.71
CA GLN A 43 3.72 8.93 4.49
C GLN A 43 2.39 8.30 4.92
N LEU A 44 1.46 9.08 5.49
CA LEU A 44 0.10 8.63 5.84
C LEU A 44 -0.63 7.98 4.66
N VAL A 45 -0.56 8.59 3.47
CA VAL A 45 -1.13 8.01 2.25
C VAL A 45 -0.47 6.67 1.92
N GLY A 46 0.87 6.62 1.92
CA GLY A 46 1.64 5.43 1.62
C GLY A 46 1.31 4.25 2.53
N VAL A 47 1.35 4.45 3.86
CA VAL A 47 1.01 3.37 4.81
C VAL A 47 -0.45 2.97 4.75
N SER A 48 -1.37 3.90 4.45
CA SER A 48 -2.79 3.56 4.31
C SER A 48 -3.05 2.76 3.05
N CYS A 49 -2.38 3.08 1.93
CA CYS A 49 -2.40 2.25 0.73
C CYS A 49 -1.84 0.84 1.00
N MET A 50 -0.77 0.74 1.79
CA MET A 50 -0.20 -0.55 2.17
C MET A 50 -1.09 -1.35 3.10
N LEU A 51 -1.76 -0.71 4.06
CA LEU A 51 -2.78 -1.36 4.88
C LEU A 51 -3.91 -1.95 4.02
N ILE A 52 -4.38 -1.20 3.01
CA ILE A 52 -5.41 -1.67 2.06
C ILE A 52 -4.88 -2.86 1.25
N ALA A 53 -3.66 -2.77 0.71
CA ALA A 53 -3.05 -3.85 -0.05
C ALA A 53 -2.85 -5.11 0.80
N SER A 54 -2.42 -4.97 2.05
CA SER A 54 -2.28 -6.07 2.99
C SER A 54 -3.61 -6.76 3.26
N LYS A 55 -4.68 -6.00 3.52
CA LYS A 55 -6.03 -6.57 3.70
C LYS A 55 -6.56 -7.29 2.45
N TYR A 56 -6.08 -6.90 1.27
CA TYR A 56 -6.53 -7.45 -0.01
C TYR A 56 -5.76 -8.69 -0.44
N GLU A 57 -4.44 -8.72 -0.25
CA GLU A 57 -3.55 -9.73 -0.81
C GLU A 57 -3.01 -10.73 0.23
N GLU A 58 -2.80 -10.31 1.47
CA GLU A 58 -2.13 -11.15 2.47
C GLU A 58 -3.11 -12.09 3.18
N ILE A 59 -2.68 -13.34 3.38
CA ILE A 59 -3.42 -14.32 4.20
C ILE A 59 -3.47 -13.82 5.66
N PHE A 60 -2.36 -13.26 6.13
CA PHE A 60 -2.19 -12.70 7.48
C PHE A 60 -1.73 -11.26 7.39
N ALA A 61 -2.68 -10.35 7.18
CA ALA A 61 -2.41 -8.91 7.12
C ALA A 61 -1.99 -8.36 8.50
N PRO A 62 -0.97 -7.47 8.57
CA PRO A 62 -0.69 -6.69 9.77
C PRO A 62 -1.91 -5.86 10.19
N GLN A 63 -2.03 -5.62 11.49
CA GLN A 63 -3.10 -4.82 12.06
C GLN A 63 -2.79 -3.33 11.91
N VAL A 64 -3.81 -2.48 12.06
CA VAL A 64 -3.64 -1.02 11.97
C VAL A 64 -2.58 -0.50 12.95
N ASP A 65 -2.48 -1.09 14.14
CA ASP A 65 -1.54 -0.67 15.17
C ASP A 65 -0.08 -1.00 14.81
N ASP A 66 0.16 -2.01 13.96
CA ASP A 66 1.50 -2.27 13.39
C ASP A 66 1.90 -1.09 12.49
N PHE A 67 0.98 -0.61 11.64
CA PHE A 67 1.23 0.56 10.80
C PHE A 67 1.35 1.88 11.59
N VAL A 68 0.68 2.00 12.74
CA VAL A 68 0.94 3.12 13.68
C VAL A 68 2.37 3.05 14.17
N TYR A 69 2.80 1.88 14.64
CA TYR A 69 4.14 1.66 15.18
C TYR A 69 5.25 1.96 14.17
N ILE A 70 5.16 1.46 12.92
CA ILE A 70 6.23 1.67 11.91
C ILE A 70 6.37 3.13 11.48
N THR A 71 5.34 3.94 11.68
CA THR A 71 5.40 5.40 11.44
C THR A 71 5.95 6.17 12.63
N ASP A 72 6.58 5.48 13.59
CA ASP A 72 7.05 6.05 14.86
C ASP A 72 5.93 6.81 15.61
N ASN A 73 4.71 6.26 15.56
CA ASN A 73 3.49 6.87 16.12
C ASN A 73 3.19 8.29 15.59
N THR A 74 3.71 8.64 14.41
CA THR A 74 3.42 9.93 13.75
C THR A 74 1.92 10.09 13.45
N TYR A 75 1.21 8.97 13.23
CA TYR A 75 -0.22 8.94 12.97
C TYR A 75 -0.94 8.00 13.91
N SER A 76 -2.15 8.38 14.32
CA SER A 76 -3.04 7.53 15.11
C SER A 76 -3.74 6.46 14.26
N SER A 77 -4.21 5.38 14.89
CA SER A 77 -5.04 4.36 14.21
C SER A 77 -6.29 5.00 13.60
N THR A 78 -6.86 6.03 14.24
CA THR A 78 -7.99 6.79 13.71
C THR A 78 -7.65 7.56 12.43
N GLU A 79 -6.46 8.15 12.34
CA GLU A 79 -6.03 8.84 11.11
C GLU A 79 -5.78 7.86 9.98
N LEU A 80 -5.17 6.70 10.26
CA LEU A 80 -4.97 5.63 9.30
C LEU A 80 -6.30 5.10 8.74
N LEU A 81 -7.26 4.77 9.61
CA LEU A 81 -8.58 4.27 9.19
C LEU A 81 -9.39 5.33 8.43
N HIS A 82 -9.23 6.59 8.81
CA HIS A 82 -9.84 7.69 8.06
C HIS A 82 -9.23 7.81 6.66
N MET A 83 -7.90 7.80 6.54
CA MET A 83 -7.22 7.85 5.25
C MET A 83 -7.52 6.62 4.38
N GLU A 84 -7.59 5.43 4.98
CA GLU A 84 -8.07 4.21 4.31
C GLU A 84 -9.45 4.45 3.66
N THR A 85 -10.40 4.99 4.42
CA THR A 85 -11.74 5.30 3.92
C THR A 85 -11.71 6.31 2.76
N VAL A 86 -10.87 7.34 2.86
CA VAL A 86 -10.72 8.34 1.80
C VAL A 86 -10.14 7.72 0.52
N ILE A 87 -9.09 6.90 0.65
CA ILE A 87 -8.46 6.21 -0.48
C ILE A 87 -9.44 5.24 -1.15
N LEU A 88 -10.12 4.39 -0.38
CA LEU A 88 -11.09 3.43 -0.90
C LEU A 88 -12.20 4.11 -1.71
N ASN A 89 -12.74 5.22 -1.19
CA ASN A 89 -13.76 6.01 -1.89
C ASN A 89 -13.22 6.68 -3.16
N ALA A 90 -12.02 7.26 -3.10
CA ALA A 90 -11.38 7.89 -4.26
C ALA A 90 -11.10 6.87 -5.38
N LEU A 91 -10.70 5.64 -5.02
CA LEU A 91 -10.47 4.54 -5.95
C LEU A 91 -11.76 3.79 -6.33
N ARG A 92 -12.92 4.18 -5.77
CA ARG A 92 -14.23 3.53 -5.96
C ARG A 92 -14.19 2.04 -5.68
N PHE A 93 -13.41 1.63 -4.67
CA PHE A 93 -13.17 0.23 -4.31
C PHE A 93 -12.64 -0.64 -5.47
N ASN A 94 -12.14 -0.04 -6.55
CA ASN A 94 -11.49 -0.76 -7.63
C ASN A 94 -10.04 -1.06 -7.24
N LEU A 95 -9.85 -2.13 -6.48
CA LEU A 95 -8.57 -2.54 -5.90
C LEU A 95 -7.81 -3.53 -6.79
N THR A 96 -8.51 -4.33 -7.59
CA THR A 96 -7.86 -5.28 -8.49
C THR A 96 -7.06 -4.53 -9.57
N ALA A 97 -5.76 -4.80 -9.65
CA ALA A 97 -4.90 -4.28 -10.70
C ALA A 97 -4.02 -5.40 -11.24
N VAL A 98 -3.75 -5.37 -12.55
CA VAL A 98 -2.71 -6.23 -13.12
C VAL A 98 -1.37 -5.56 -12.85
N THR A 99 -0.53 -6.22 -12.05
CA THR A 99 0.79 -5.72 -11.67
C THR A 99 1.88 -6.31 -12.57
N PRO A 100 3.07 -5.69 -12.65
CA PRO A 100 4.23 -6.29 -13.31
C PRO A 100 4.57 -7.68 -12.76
N HIS A 101 4.38 -7.91 -11.46
CA HIS A 101 4.59 -9.20 -10.81
C HIS A 101 3.72 -10.30 -11.41
N THR A 102 2.44 -10.01 -11.70
CA THR A 102 1.52 -10.95 -12.36
C THR A 102 2.08 -11.43 -13.71
N PHE A 103 2.62 -10.53 -14.53
CA PHE A 103 3.23 -10.89 -15.82
C PHE A 103 4.51 -11.69 -15.66
N VAL A 104 5.41 -11.29 -14.76
CA VAL A 104 6.66 -12.02 -14.50
C VAL A 104 6.36 -13.45 -14.09
N ARG A 105 5.45 -13.65 -13.12
CA ARG A 105 5.04 -14.99 -12.66
C ARG A 105 4.45 -15.83 -13.79
N ARG A 106 3.61 -15.23 -14.64
CA ARG A 106 3.01 -15.95 -15.77
C ARG A 106 4.05 -16.35 -16.82
N LEU A 107 4.94 -15.44 -17.20
CA LEU A 107 5.95 -15.69 -18.22
C LEU A 107 7.01 -16.69 -17.75
N THR A 108 7.46 -16.61 -16.49
CA THR A 108 8.41 -17.59 -15.95
C THR A 108 7.80 -18.99 -15.86
N SER A 109 6.50 -19.11 -15.55
CA SER A 109 5.80 -20.41 -15.54
C SER A 109 5.69 -21.07 -16.92
N LEU A 110 5.83 -20.30 -18.01
CA LEU A 110 5.80 -20.82 -19.38
C LEU A 110 7.20 -21.22 -19.89
N LEU A 111 8.25 -20.77 -19.20
CA LEU A 111 9.65 -21.04 -19.53
C LEU A 111 10.26 -22.17 -18.69
N ALA A 112 9.54 -22.65 -17.68
CA ALA A 112 9.88 -23.80 -16.84
C ALA A 112 9.23 -25.08 -17.37
#